data_AF-A0A3B8SJN8-F1
#
_entry.id   AF-A0A3B8SJN8-F1
#
_cell.length_a   1.000
_cell.length_b   1.000
_cell.length_c   1.000
_cell.angle_alpha   90.00
_cell.angle_beta   90.00
_cell.angle_gamma   90.00
#
_symmetry.space_group_name_H-M   'P 1'
#
loop_
_entity.id
_entity.type
_entity.pdbx_description
1 polymer ?
#
loop_
_entity_poly.entity_id
_entity_poly.type
_entity_poly.pdbx_seq_one_letter_code
_entity_poly.pdbx_strand_id
1 'polypeptide(L)'
;DFIILNNESKLLYYKSYVPITISGLSPNGNQKYSLLNSSVDNTDIINFFRIVLVHEPDTIPNILNYYPNIIMSGHTMGGLIKIPGLKPLFLPENGKEYYKDYQKINDTHIYVSSGLGTSSIEARLNNHPSINLYRIYTEKESN
;
A
#
# COMPACT_ATOMS: atom_id res chain seq x y z
N ASP A 1 4.52 20.16 7.37
CA ASP A 1 5.48 19.08 7.67
C ASP A 1 4.93 17.72 7.27
N PHE A 2 5.80 16.80 6.86
CA PHE A 2 5.43 15.43 6.50
C PHE A 2 5.79 14.46 7.64
N ILE A 3 4.94 13.47 7.89
CA ILE A 3 5.23 12.37 8.81
C ILE A 3 5.83 11.22 8.01
N ILE A 4 7.04 10.78 8.38
CA ILE A 4 7.70 9.63 7.78
C ILE A 4 7.48 8.42 8.67
N LEU A 5 6.94 7.33 8.11
CA LEU A 5 6.75 6.05 8.81
C LEU A 5 7.79 5.05 8.30
N ASN A 6 8.86 4.82 9.07
CA ASN A 6 9.92 3.87 8.73
C ASN A 6 9.93 2.70 9.72
N ASN A 7 9.29 1.59 9.36
CA ASN A 7 9.05 0.49 10.30
C ASN A 7 8.37 1.00 11.59
N GLU A 8 7.35 1.83 11.41
CA GLU A 8 6.59 2.46 12.49
C GLU A 8 5.09 2.37 12.23
N SER A 9 4.31 2.30 13.32
CA SER A 9 2.84 2.36 13.30
C SER A 9 2.35 3.59 14.07
N LYS A 10 1.33 4.26 13.55
CA LYS A 10 0.63 5.36 14.22
C LYS A 10 -0.86 5.06 14.33
N LEU A 11 -1.44 5.51 15.44
CA LEU A 11 -2.89 5.48 15.66
C LEU A 11 -3.46 6.85 15.30
N LEU A 12 -4.45 6.85 14.43
CA LEU A 12 -5.19 8.05 14.05
C LEU A 12 -6.61 7.97 14.61
N TYR A 13 -6.94 8.94 15.46
CA TYR A 13 -8.26 9.09 16.03
C TYR A 13 -9.03 10.19 15.30
N TYR A 14 -10.25 9.89 14.88
CA TYR A 14 -11.13 10.88 14.28
C TYR A 14 -12.56 10.66 14.76
N LYS A 15 -13.04 11.54 15.64
CA LYS A 15 -14.41 11.53 16.20
C LYS A 15 -14.84 10.20 16.86
N SER A 16 -13.91 9.29 17.13
CA SER A 16 -14.14 7.97 17.71
C SER A 16 -12.93 7.56 18.56
N TYR A 17 -13.16 6.73 19.57
CA TYR A 17 -12.11 6.09 20.37
C TYR A 17 -11.51 4.86 19.69
N VAL A 18 -12.10 4.41 18.57
CA VAL A 18 -11.56 3.35 17.72
C VAL A 18 -10.65 3.98 16.67
N PRO A 19 -9.32 3.80 16.74
CA PRO A 19 -8.39 4.39 15.78
C PRO A 19 -8.36 3.65 14.43
N ILE A 20 -7.85 4.36 13.44
CA ILE A 20 -7.25 3.79 12.22
C ILE A 20 -5.76 3.57 12.49
N THR A 21 -5.23 2.39 12.18
CA THR A 21 -3.78 2.15 12.21
C THR A 21 -3.18 2.47 10.86
N ILE A 22 -2.10 3.27 10.84
CA ILE A 22 -1.25 3.45 9.66
C ILE A 22 0.15 2.95 9.97
N SER A 23 0.60 1.94 9.23
CA SER A 23 1.90 1.30 9.41
C SER A 23 2.77 1.49 8.18
N GLY A 24 3.97 2.03 8.33
CA GLY A 24 4.96 2.12 7.26
C GLY A 24 6.00 1.02 7.37
N LEU A 25 6.13 0.21 6.31
CA LEU A 25 7.07 -0.90 6.24
C LEU A 25 8.20 -0.60 5.25
N SER A 26 9.44 -0.69 5.74
CA SER A 26 10.62 -0.64 4.91
C SER A 26 10.84 -1.99 4.21
N PRO A 27 11.43 -2.01 2.99
CA PRO A 27 11.90 -3.23 2.35
C PRO A 27 12.96 -3.97 3.18
N ASN A 28 13.76 -3.22 3.94
CA ASN A 28 14.92 -3.73 4.67
C ASN A 28 14.62 -3.83 6.19
N GLY A 29 14.77 -5.03 6.76
CA GLY A 29 14.73 -5.25 8.22
C GLY A 29 14.26 -6.63 8.66
N ASN A 30 14.97 -7.24 9.62
CA ASN A 30 14.73 -8.59 10.13
C ASN A 30 13.38 -8.77 10.88
N GLN A 31 12.70 -7.68 11.22
CA GLN A 31 11.43 -7.68 11.97
C GLN A 31 10.29 -6.95 11.26
N LYS A 32 10.37 -6.79 9.93
CA LYS A 32 9.44 -6.01 9.10
C LYS A 32 7.95 -6.17 9.47
N TYR A 33 7.50 -7.40 9.74
CA TYR A 33 6.10 -7.69 9.98
C TYR A 33 5.71 -7.83 11.46
N SER A 34 6.66 -7.75 12.41
CA SER A 34 6.31 -7.82 13.84
C SER A 34 5.43 -6.64 14.28
N LEU A 35 5.55 -5.50 13.61
CA LEU A 35 4.69 -4.32 13.78
C LEU A 35 3.22 -4.58 13.44
N LEU A 36 2.96 -5.59 12.59
CA LEU A 36 1.61 -6.00 12.22
C LEU A 36 1.06 -7.05 13.20
N ASN A 37 1.94 -7.77 13.90
CA ASN A 37 1.60 -8.72 14.97
C ASN A 37 1.23 -8.02 16.29
N SER A 38 1.92 -6.94 16.65
CA SER A 38 1.71 -6.24 17.93
C SER A 38 0.37 -5.51 18.05
N SER A 39 -0.45 -5.54 16.99
CA SER A 39 -1.86 -5.12 17.01
C SER A 39 -2.83 -6.29 17.20
N VAL A 40 -2.31 -7.48 17.50
CA VAL A 40 -3.03 -8.76 17.58
C VAL A 40 -2.65 -9.46 18.90
N ASP A 41 -2.89 -8.82 20.05
CA ASP A 41 -3.04 -9.57 21.29
C ASP A 41 -4.43 -10.23 21.28
N ASN A 42 -4.43 -11.56 21.34
CA ASN A 42 -5.51 -12.50 21.02
C ASN A 42 -6.79 -12.43 21.90
N THR A 43 -7.06 -11.35 22.61
CA THR A 43 -8.22 -11.28 23.53
C THR A 43 -9.25 -10.21 23.20
N ASP A 44 -8.98 -9.29 22.29
CA ASP A 44 -9.99 -8.43 21.67
C ASP A 44 -9.52 -8.10 20.25
N ILE A 45 -10.05 -8.80 19.24
CA ILE A 45 -9.93 -8.34 17.85
C ILE A 45 -10.78 -7.06 17.76
N ILE A 46 -10.24 -5.96 18.26
CA ILE A 46 -10.77 -4.67 17.88
C ILE A 46 -10.40 -4.54 16.40
N ASN A 47 -11.40 -4.67 15.54
CA ASN A 47 -11.33 -4.52 14.08
C ASN A 47 -10.97 -3.07 13.72
N PHE A 48 -9.77 -2.62 14.11
CA PHE A 48 -9.23 -1.35 13.67
C PHE A 48 -9.09 -1.41 12.16
N PHE A 49 -9.49 -0.34 11.48
CA PHE A 49 -9.20 -0.20 10.06
C PHE A 49 -7.69 -0.03 9.90
N ARG A 50 -7.05 -0.93 9.14
CA ARG A 50 -5.59 -1.01 9.00
C ARG A 50 -5.15 -0.57 7.61
N ILE A 51 -4.29 0.43 7.56
CA ILE A 51 -3.64 0.92 6.35
C ILE A 51 -2.16 0.59 6.45
N VAL A 52 -1.64 -0.16 5.49
CA VAL A 52 -0.21 -0.50 5.41
C VAL A 52 0.41 0.21 4.22
N LEU A 53 1.45 0.98 4.47
CA LEU A 53 2.28 1.61 3.45
C LEU A 53 3.54 0.76 3.25
N VAL A 54 3.81 0.34 2.02
CA VAL A 54 5.02 -0.41 1.68
C VAL A 54 5.64 0.13 0.41
N HIS A 55 6.96 0.28 0.36
CA HIS A 55 7.59 0.80 -0.85
C HIS A 55 7.43 -0.16 -2.04
N GLU A 56 7.75 -1.45 -1.83
CA GLU A 56 7.79 -2.47 -2.87
C GLU A 56 6.56 -3.40 -2.82
N PRO A 57 5.74 -3.44 -3.87
CA PRO A 57 4.48 -4.15 -3.83
C PRO A 57 4.62 -5.67 -4.03
N ASP A 58 5.71 -6.19 -4.56
CA ASP A 58 5.91 -7.65 -4.63
C ASP A 58 6.10 -8.28 -3.22
N THR A 59 6.21 -7.46 -2.18
CA THR A 59 6.22 -7.93 -0.79
C THR A 59 4.82 -8.10 -0.18
N ILE A 60 3.77 -7.70 -0.89
CA ILE A 60 2.36 -7.79 -0.46
C ILE A 60 1.94 -9.20 -0.01
N PRO A 61 2.31 -10.30 -0.68
CA PRO A 61 1.93 -11.64 -0.23
C PRO A 61 2.27 -11.94 1.23
N ASN A 62 3.39 -11.40 1.71
CA ASN A 62 3.82 -11.56 3.10
C ASN A 62 2.98 -10.73 4.08
N ILE A 63 2.34 -9.66 3.61
CA ILE A 63 1.54 -8.72 4.42
C ILE A 63 0.09 -9.20 4.55
N LEU A 64 -0.43 -9.92 3.55
CA LEU A 64 -1.84 -10.35 3.50
C LEU A 64 -2.25 -11.20 4.72
N ASN A 65 -1.34 -11.97 5.30
CA ASN A 65 -1.60 -12.80 6.49
C ASN A 65 -1.86 -11.99 7.77
N TYR A 66 -1.66 -10.66 7.74
CA TYR A 66 -1.93 -9.74 8.85
C TYR A 66 -3.26 -8.98 8.70
N TYR A 67 -4.06 -9.37 7.71
CA TYR A 67 -5.41 -8.86 7.44
C TYR A 67 -5.50 -7.33 7.34
N PRO A 68 -4.67 -6.66 6.52
CA PRO A 68 -4.83 -5.22 6.28
C PRO A 68 -6.12 -4.93 5.50
N ASN A 69 -6.78 -3.81 5.79
CA ASN A 69 -7.91 -3.35 4.97
C ASN A 69 -7.42 -2.68 3.68
N ILE A 70 -6.35 -1.88 3.79
CA ILE A 70 -5.72 -1.20 2.66
C ILE A 70 -4.21 -1.45 2.69
N ILE A 71 -3.65 -1.78 1.53
CA ILE A 71 -2.21 -1.68 1.27
C ILE A 71 -1.98 -0.62 0.20
N MET A 72 -1.04 0.29 0.45
CA MET A 72 -0.62 1.31 -0.50
C MET A 72 0.85 1.15 -0.80
N SER A 73 1.19 1.21 -2.08
CA SER A 73 2.56 1.02 -2.54
C SER A 73 2.93 1.92 -3.71
N GLY A 74 4.22 1.97 -4.01
CA GLY A 74 4.78 2.71 -5.15
C GLY A 74 5.75 1.82 -5.89
N HIS A 75 6.96 2.33 -6.11
CA HIS A 75 8.11 1.61 -6.69
C HIS A 75 7.99 1.21 -8.15
N THR A 76 6.89 0.56 -8.56
CA THR A 76 6.72 0.00 -9.93
C THR A 76 6.73 1.05 -11.02
N MET A 77 6.38 2.29 -10.64
CA MET A 77 6.13 3.41 -11.53
C MET A 77 5.06 3.12 -12.60
N GLY A 78 4.29 2.04 -12.45
CA GLY A 78 3.36 1.49 -13.44
C GLY A 78 4.01 0.76 -14.62
N GLY A 79 5.34 0.64 -14.63
CA GLY A 79 6.13 0.30 -15.82
C GLY A 79 6.21 1.48 -16.79
N LEU A 80 7.40 1.80 -17.29
CA LEU A 80 7.60 3.03 -18.08
C LEU A 80 6.86 2.99 -19.43
N ILE A 81 6.69 1.80 -20.01
CA ILE A 81 6.02 1.63 -21.30
C ILE A 81 4.89 0.61 -21.18
N LYS A 82 3.65 1.05 -21.46
CA LYS A 82 2.46 0.20 -21.54
C LYS A 82 2.05 0.01 -23.01
N ILE A 83 2.18 -1.21 -23.52
CA ILE A 83 1.67 -1.57 -24.85
C ILE A 83 0.36 -2.34 -24.66
N PRO A 84 -0.74 -1.98 -25.34
CA PRO A 84 -1.99 -2.73 -25.24
C PRO A 84 -1.79 -4.23 -25.49
N GLY A 85 -2.33 -5.06 -24.60
CA GLY A 85 -2.24 -6.52 -24.69
C GLY A 85 -0.94 -7.13 -24.15
N LEU A 86 0.05 -6.34 -23.73
CA LEU A 86 1.31 -6.82 -23.15
C LEU A 86 1.45 -6.41 -21.69
N LYS A 87 2.29 -7.15 -20.95
CA LYS A 87 2.75 -6.75 -19.63
C LYS A 87 3.54 -5.44 -19.73
N PRO A 88 3.41 -4.49 -18.79
CA PRO A 88 4.21 -3.27 -18.80
C PRO A 88 5.71 -3.57 -18.83
N LEU A 89 6.44 -2.80 -19.62
CA LEU A 89 7.89 -2.90 -19.76
C LEU A 89 8.60 -1.99 -18.74
N PHE A 90 9.87 -2.28 -18.49
CA PHE A 90 10.71 -1.53 -17.54
C PHE A 90 10.14 -1.49 -16.11
N LEU A 91 9.49 -2.56 -15.68
CA LEU A 91 9.16 -2.75 -14.27
C LEU A 91 10.45 -3.03 -13.49
N PRO A 92 10.65 -2.40 -12.33
CA PRO A 92 11.81 -2.66 -11.48
C PRO A 92 11.74 -4.05 -10.86
N GLU A 93 12.86 -4.50 -10.30
CA GLU A 93 12.87 -5.62 -9.35
C GLU A 93 11.91 -5.33 -8.18
N ASN A 94 11.27 -6.36 -7.61
CA ASN A 94 10.24 -6.21 -6.56
C ASN A 94 9.00 -5.37 -6.95
N GLY A 95 8.76 -5.15 -8.25
CA GLY A 95 7.57 -4.51 -8.80
C GLY A 95 6.99 -5.21 -10.03
N LYS A 96 7.24 -6.51 -10.19
CA LYS A 96 6.92 -7.28 -11.40
C LYS A 96 5.59 -8.00 -11.31
N GLU A 97 5.10 -8.30 -10.11
CA GLU A 97 3.85 -9.04 -9.90
C GLU A 97 2.69 -8.10 -9.56
N TYR A 98 2.95 -7.11 -8.70
CA TYR A 98 1.94 -6.20 -8.17
C TYR A 98 2.12 -4.78 -8.71
N TYR A 99 1.75 -4.54 -9.97
CA TYR A 99 1.93 -3.24 -10.65
C TYR A 99 0.63 -2.57 -11.11
N LYS A 100 -0.53 -3.20 -10.89
CA LYS A 100 -1.83 -2.62 -11.24
C LYS A 100 -2.15 -1.48 -10.29
N ASP A 101 -2.69 -0.38 -10.83
CA ASP A 101 -3.02 0.81 -10.02
C ASP A 101 -3.98 0.48 -8.88
N TYR A 102 -4.90 -0.46 -9.10
CA TYR A 102 -5.79 -1.01 -8.09
C TYR A 102 -6.05 -2.51 -8.31
N GLN A 103 -6.12 -3.25 -7.21
CA GLN A 103 -6.68 -4.61 -7.18
C GLN A 103 -7.18 -4.95 -5.77
N LYS A 104 -8.09 -5.93 -5.68
CA LYS A 104 -8.58 -6.48 -4.41
C LYS A 104 -8.15 -7.94 -4.29
N ILE A 105 -7.58 -8.30 -3.14
CA ILE A 105 -7.23 -9.69 -2.79
C ILE A 105 -7.86 -9.98 -1.44
N ASN A 106 -8.70 -11.01 -1.36
CA ASN A 106 -9.56 -11.26 -0.20
C ASN A 106 -10.34 -9.97 0.13
N ASP A 107 -10.30 -9.50 1.38
CA ASP A 107 -10.89 -8.23 1.80
C ASP A 107 -9.91 -7.05 1.84
N THR A 108 -8.71 -7.22 1.29
CA THR A 108 -7.67 -6.18 1.23
C THR A 108 -7.72 -5.43 -0.09
N HIS A 109 -7.86 -4.12 -0.02
CA HIS A 109 -7.71 -3.22 -1.16
C HIS A 109 -6.24 -2.83 -1.34
N ILE A 110 -5.70 -3.03 -2.53
CA ILE A 110 -4.30 -2.74 -2.87
C ILE A 110 -4.28 -1.62 -3.88
N TYR A 111 -3.52 -0.56 -3.58
CA TYR A 111 -3.30 0.56 -4.48
C TYR A 111 -1.81 0.72 -4.76
N VAL A 112 -1.42 0.73 -6.03
CA VAL A 112 -0.02 0.90 -6.45
C VAL A 112 0.10 2.16 -7.28
N SER A 113 0.78 3.16 -6.73
CA SER A 113 0.97 4.44 -7.41
C SER A 113 2.01 4.32 -8.52
N SER A 114 1.65 4.80 -9.72
CA SER A 114 2.61 4.95 -10.84
C SER A 114 3.59 6.11 -10.63
N GLY A 115 3.34 6.99 -9.66
CA GLY A 115 4.24 8.08 -9.27
C GLY A 115 4.58 9.07 -10.39
N LEU A 116 5.55 9.95 -10.13
CA LEU A 116 5.99 10.97 -11.08
C LEU A 116 7.32 10.65 -11.79
N GLY A 117 8.15 9.79 -11.18
CA GLY A 117 9.54 9.60 -11.60
C GLY A 117 9.73 8.78 -12.87
N THR A 118 10.98 8.73 -13.33
CA THR A 118 11.53 7.81 -14.33
C THR A 118 12.66 6.97 -13.70
N SER A 119 13.16 5.96 -14.40
CA SER A 119 14.20 5.07 -13.87
C SER A 119 15.24 4.74 -14.92
N SER A 120 15.18 3.54 -15.51
CA SER A 120 16.15 3.04 -16.50
C SER A 120 16.13 3.83 -17.81
N ILE A 121 15.02 4.47 -18.13
CA ILE A 121 14.88 5.39 -19.26
C ILE A 121 14.10 6.64 -18.81
N GLU A 122 14.44 7.79 -19.37
CA GLU A 122 13.79 9.07 -19.08
C GLU A 122 12.52 9.32 -19.92
N ALA A 123 11.77 8.26 -20.20
CA ALA A 123 10.58 8.32 -21.04
C ALA A 123 9.45 7.48 -20.46
N ARG A 124 8.21 7.90 -20.75
CA ARG A 124 6.98 7.15 -20.45
C ARG A 124 6.12 7.08 -21.71
N LEU A 125 5.54 5.91 -21.98
CA LEU A 125 4.60 5.72 -23.10
C LEU A 125 3.35 4.98 -22.61
N ASN A 126 2.17 5.56 -22.84
CA ASN A 126 0.87 5.07 -22.37
C ASN A 126 0.81 4.79 -20.85
N ASN A 127 1.70 5.39 -20.06
CA ASN A 127 1.71 5.33 -18.61
C ASN A 127 1.98 6.71 -18.03
N HIS A 128 0.92 7.50 -17.88
CA HIS A 128 1.04 8.88 -17.42
C HIS A 128 1.50 8.96 -15.96
N PRO A 129 2.34 9.96 -15.60
CA PRO A 129 2.63 10.29 -14.21
C PRO A 129 1.35 10.47 -13.39
N SER A 130 1.37 10.05 -12.12
CA SER A 130 0.20 10.09 -11.25
C SER A 130 0.50 10.66 -9.87
N ILE A 131 -0.48 11.38 -9.32
CA ILE A 131 -0.59 11.76 -7.92
C ILE A 131 -1.93 11.23 -7.43
N ASN A 132 -1.91 10.40 -6.39
CA ASN A 132 -3.12 9.77 -5.87
C ASN A 132 -3.63 10.51 -4.63
N LEU A 133 -4.91 10.89 -4.63
CA LEU A 133 -5.60 11.49 -3.49
C LEU A 133 -6.61 10.49 -2.94
N TYR A 134 -6.37 10.00 -1.73
CA TYR A 134 -7.29 9.11 -1.04
C TYR A 134 -8.09 9.90 0.00
N ARG A 135 -9.41 9.68 0.00
CA ARG A 135 -10.31 10.23 1.01
C ARG A 135 -11.02 9.07 1.70
N ILE A 136 -10.91 9.04 3.01
CA ILE A 136 -11.52 8.02 3.85
C ILE A 136 -12.77 8.64 4.46
N TYR A 137 -13.89 7.93 4.36
CA TYR A 137 -15.17 8.34 4.90
C TYR A 137 -15.67 7.24 5.84
N THR A 138 -16.31 7.65 6.92
CA THR A 138 -17.17 6.74 7.67
C THR A 138 -18.39 6.47 6.81
N GLU A 139 -18.70 5.20 6.56
CA GLU A 139 -19.96 4.83 5.94
C GLU A 139 -21.10 5.33 6.86
N LYS A 140 -22.09 6.02 6.30
CA LYS A 140 -23.33 6.27 7.05
C LYS A 140 -24.04 4.93 7.12
N GLU A 141 -24.42 4.50 8.32
CA GLU A 141 -25.38 3.40 8.45
C GLU A 141 -26.56 3.69 7.51
N SER A 142 -26.78 2.78 6.57
CA SER A 142 -27.95 2.84 5.72
C SER A 142 -29.13 2.42 6.59
N ASN A 143 -29.96 3.39 6.99
CA ASN A 143 -31.24 3.13 7.65
C ASN A 143 -32.17 2.31 6.76
#